data_AF-A0AB73HH37-F1
#
_entry.id   AF-A0AB73HH37-F1
#
_cell.length_a   1.000
_cell.length_b   1.000
_cell.length_c   1.000
_cell.angle_alpha   90.00
_cell.angle_beta   90.00
_cell.angle_gamma   90.00
#
_symmetry.space_group_name_H-M   'P 1'
#
loop_
_entity.id
_entity.type
_entity.pdbx_description
1 polymer ?
#
loop_
_entity_poly.entity_id
_entity_poly.type
_entity_poly.pdbx_seq_one_letter_code
_entity_poly.pdbx_strand_id
1 'polypeptide(L)'
;MTDLEKIEDMYPELSFWGIEVNHPAYHGSIFGKEVYINTLQDSLDWLVTALHEISHYENDYGHFNNLRLRGTLEAEGWAVRESKVRMKAILGKKYDFYKVN
;
A
#
# COMPACT_ATOMS: atom_id res chain seq x y z
N MET A 1 6.70 -6.26 -17.64
CA MET A 1 5.47 -5.86 -16.96
C MET A 1 5.01 -6.93 -16.01
N THR A 2 5.65 -6.96 -14.85
CA THR A 2 5.19 -7.63 -13.63
C THR A 2 3.91 -6.96 -13.14
N ASP A 3 3.19 -7.61 -12.24
CA ASP A 3 1.98 -7.03 -11.65
C ASP A 3 2.29 -5.78 -10.80
N LEU A 4 3.50 -5.68 -10.22
CA LEU A 4 3.96 -4.50 -9.50
C LEU A 4 4.24 -3.34 -10.47
N GLU A 5 4.93 -3.60 -11.58
CA GLU A 5 5.20 -2.60 -12.62
C GLU A 5 3.89 -1.99 -13.17
N LYS A 6 2.79 -2.76 -13.24
CA LYS A 6 1.48 -2.22 -13.64
C LYS A 6 0.93 -1.20 -12.63
N ILE A 7 1.15 -1.44 -11.34
CA ILE A 7 0.69 -0.55 -10.27
C ILE A 7 1.53 0.73 -10.29
N GLU A 8 2.84 0.60 -10.46
CA GLU A 8 3.77 1.73 -10.58
C GLU A 8 3.40 2.62 -11.77
N ASP A 9 3.10 2.03 -12.93
CA ASP A 9 2.67 2.74 -14.15
C ASP A 9 1.36 3.53 -13.98
N MET A 10 0.49 3.14 -13.04
CA MET A 10 -0.76 3.86 -12.75
C MET A 10 -0.52 5.16 -11.97
N TYR A 11 0.61 5.30 -11.29
CA TYR A 11 0.96 6.42 -10.41
C TYR A 11 2.34 6.99 -10.75
N PRO A 12 2.52 7.58 -11.94
CA PRO A 12 3.82 8.07 -12.40
C PRO A 12 4.38 9.24 -11.56
N GLU A 13 3.56 9.86 -10.72
CA GLU A 13 3.97 10.89 -9.78
C GLU A 13 4.60 10.34 -8.49
N LEU A 14 4.48 9.04 -8.23
CA LEU A 14 5.09 8.36 -7.10
C LEU A 14 6.40 7.69 -7.52
N SER A 15 7.35 7.65 -6.59
CA SER A 15 8.61 6.92 -6.76
C SER A 15 8.60 5.68 -5.87
N PHE A 16 8.78 4.51 -6.47
CA PHE A 16 8.79 3.23 -5.76
C PHE A 16 10.21 2.75 -5.53
N TRP A 17 10.52 2.40 -4.28
CA TRP A 17 11.84 1.96 -3.85
C TRP A 17 11.76 0.61 -3.13
N GLY A 18 12.55 -0.36 -3.58
CA GLY A 18 12.78 -1.59 -2.83
C GLY A 18 13.83 -1.38 -1.74
N ILE A 19 13.51 -1.72 -0.49
CA ILE A 19 14.43 -1.65 0.64
C ILE A 19 14.42 -2.97 1.41
N GLU A 20 15.50 -3.28 2.12
CA GLU A 20 15.58 -4.45 2.98
C GLU A 20 15.54 -4.03 4.45
N VAL A 21 14.45 -4.39 5.14
CA VAL A 21 14.30 -4.14 6.57
C VAL A 21 14.00 -5.46 7.25
N ASN A 22 14.95 -5.95 8.06
CA ASN A 22 14.81 -7.20 8.78
C ASN A 22 13.92 -7.04 10.03
N HIS A 23 12.63 -6.78 9.80
CA HIS A 23 11.62 -6.66 10.82
C HIS A 23 10.30 -7.30 10.34
N PRO A 24 9.76 -8.30 11.05
CA PRO A 24 8.66 -9.13 10.53
C PRO A 24 7.35 -8.35 10.31
N ALA A 25 7.12 -7.27 11.06
CA ALA A 25 5.91 -6.46 10.94
C ALA A 25 6.06 -5.25 10.00
N TYR A 26 7.23 -5.09 9.36
CA TYR A 26 7.44 -3.97 8.43
C TYR A 26 7.28 -4.47 6.99
N HIS A 27 6.25 -3.96 6.30
CA HIS A 27 5.92 -4.32 4.92
C HIS A 27 6.28 -3.19 3.95
N GLY A 28 6.07 -1.94 4.38
CA GLY A 28 6.46 -0.75 3.63
C GLY A 28 6.08 0.53 4.37
N SER A 29 6.25 1.66 3.69
CA SER A 29 5.78 2.97 4.14
C SER A 29 5.78 3.98 3.00
N ILE A 30 5.04 5.07 3.17
CA ILE A 30 5.11 6.24 2.29
C ILE A 30 5.55 7.50 3.04
N PHE A 31 6.42 8.28 2.38
CA PHE A 31 6.80 9.62 2.81
C PHE A 31 6.65 10.60 1.66
N GLY A 32 5.61 11.43 1.71
CA GLY A 32 5.29 12.34 0.62
C GLY A 32 4.91 11.59 -0.65
N LYS A 33 5.85 11.45 -1.58
CA LYS A 33 5.67 10.76 -2.87
C LYS A 33 6.57 9.52 -3.03
N GLU A 34 7.35 9.21 -2.01
CA GLU A 34 8.27 8.08 -2.02
C GLU A 34 7.61 6.90 -1.31
N VAL A 35 7.37 5.82 -2.06
CA VAL A 35 6.81 4.57 -1.58
C VAL A 35 7.96 3.57 -1.39
N TYR A 36 8.11 3.06 -0.17
CA TYR A 36 9.14 2.10 0.20
C TYR A 36 8.51 0.73 0.40
N ILE A 37 8.99 -0.29 -0.31
CA ILE A 37 8.51 -1.67 -0.22
C ILE A 37 9.62 -2.54 0.37
N ASN A 38 9.30 -3.33 1.40
CA ASN A 38 10.25 -4.26 1.99
C ASN A 38 10.43 -5.50 1.10
N THR A 39 11.58 -5.61 0.44
CA THR A 39 11.89 -6.71 -0.49
C THR A 39 12.16 -8.04 0.21
N LEU A 40 12.22 -8.06 1.55
CA LEU A 40 12.30 -9.30 2.32
C LEU A 40 10.93 -9.99 2.49
N GLN A 41 9.83 -9.29 2.18
CA GLN A 41 8.48 -9.88 2.14
C GLN A 41 8.24 -10.61 0.81
N ASP A 42 7.15 -11.37 0.72
CA ASP A 42 6.83 -12.06 -0.53
C ASP A 42 6.24 -11.11 -1.60
N SER A 43 6.26 -11.56 -2.85
CA SER A 43 5.81 -10.75 -4.00
C SER A 43 4.36 -10.31 -3.93
N LEU A 44 3.50 -11.02 -3.20
CA LEU A 44 2.10 -10.66 -3.03
C LEU A 44 1.96 -9.54 -2.01
N ASP A 45 2.71 -9.64 -0.91
CA ASP A 45 2.81 -8.56 0.07
C ASP A 45 3.34 -7.27 -0.54
N TRP A 46 4.24 -7.33 -1.52
CA TRP A 46 4.68 -6.14 -2.25
C TRP A 46 3.53 -5.42 -2.95
N LEU A 47 2.66 -6.17 -3.63
CA LEU A 47 1.50 -5.61 -4.33
C LEU A 47 0.49 -4.99 -3.36
N VAL A 48 0.21 -5.68 -2.25
CA VAL A 48 -0.70 -5.19 -1.21
C VAL A 48 -0.15 -3.90 -0.59
N THR A 49 1.15 -3.90 -0.26
CA THR A 49 1.85 -2.75 0.30
C THR A 49 1.81 -1.57 -0.65
N ALA A 50 2.17 -1.75 -1.93
CA ALA A 50 2.13 -0.68 -2.92
C ALA A 50 0.75 -0.01 -2.99
N LEU A 51 -0.33 -0.81 -3.09
CA LEU A 51 -1.70 -0.28 -3.14
C LEU A 51 -2.14 0.37 -1.83
N HIS A 52 -1.67 -0.12 -0.68
CA HIS A 52 -1.92 0.45 0.63
C HIS A 52 -1.26 1.83 0.76
N GLU A 53 0.01 1.95 0.39
CA GLU A 53 0.73 3.22 0.44
C GLU A 53 0.18 4.27 -0.55
N ILE A 54 -0.24 3.84 -1.75
CA ILE A 54 -0.98 4.69 -2.69
C ILE A 54 -2.29 5.22 -2.06
N SER A 55 -2.98 4.38 -1.29
CA SER A 55 -4.23 4.76 -0.63
C SER A 55 -3.99 5.87 0.39
N HIS A 56 -2.87 5.82 1.13
CA HIS A 56 -2.44 6.92 2.01
C HIS A 56 -2.12 8.19 1.22
N TYR A 57 -1.38 8.11 0.11
CA TYR A 57 -1.08 9.27 -0.74
C TYR A 57 -2.33 10.04 -1.20
N GLU A 58 -3.39 9.31 -1.58
CA GLU A 58 -4.61 9.91 -2.08
C GLU A 58 -5.48 10.53 -0.97
N ASN A 59 -5.35 10.08 0.28
CA ASN A 59 -6.36 10.35 1.32
C ASN A 59 -5.82 11.04 2.59
N ASP A 60 -4.51 11.05 2.84
CA ASP A 60 -3.92 11.62 4.07
C ASP A 60 -3.77 13.16 4.06
N TYR A 61 -4.57 13.87 3.25
CA TYR A 61 -4.60 15.33 3.23
C TYR A 61 -5.35 15.90 4.46
N GLY A 62 -4.73 15.94 5.65
CA GLY A 62 -5.37 16.48 6.86
C GLY A 62 -4.44 16.90 8.01
N HIS A 63 -4.63 18.13 8.51
CA HIS A 63 -3.81 18.80 9.53
C HIS A 63 -3.68 18.07 10.88
N PHE A 64 -2.44 18.14 11.40
CA PHE A 64 -1.91 17.51 12.62
C PHE A 64 -2.51 18.05 13.92
N ASN A 65 -3.24 17.22 14.70
CA ASN A 65 -3.47 17.33 16.16
C ASN A 65 -4.06 16.02 16.72
N ASN A 66 -4.07 15.82 18.05
CA ASN A 66 -4.36 14.58 18.83
C ASN A 66 -5.56 13.67 18.44
N LEU A 67 -6.43 14.09 17.52
CA LEU A 67 -7.30 13.20 16.75
C LEU A 67 -6.51 12.20 15.86
N ARG A 68 -5.19 12.42 15.74
CA ARG A 68 -4.23 11.68 14.93
C ARG A 68 -4.23 10.17 15.16
N LEU A 69 -4.31 9.67 16.41
CA LEU A 69 -4.29 8.21 16.60
C LEU A 69 -5.54 7.55 15.99
N ARG A 70 -6.72 8.14 16.19
CA ARG A 70 -7.96 7.62 15.62
C ARG A 70 -8.00 7.81 14.10
N GLY A 71 -7.60 8.99 13.62
CA GLY A 71 -7.51 9.28 12.18
C GLY A 71 -6.51 8.36 11.48
N THR A 72 -5.35 8.11 12.07
CA THR A 72 -4.36 7.13 11.56
C THR A 72 -4.95 5.72 11.57
N LEU A 73 -5.58 5.27 12.64
CA LEU A 73 -6.22 3.94 12.66
C LEU A 73 -7.34 3.80 11.61
N GLU A 74 -8.10 4.87 11.36
CA GLU A 74 -9.13 4.94 10.33
C GLU A 74 -8.51 4.92 8.91
N ALA A 75 -7.44 5.68 8.68
CA ALA A 75 -6.69 5.71 7.43
C ALA A 75 -6.02 4.36 7.12
N GLU A 76 -5.32 3.77 8.08
CA GLU A 76 -4.73 2.43 8.00
C GLU A 76 -5.79 1.37 7.69
N GLY A 77 -6.91 1.39 8.42
CA GLY A 77 -8.02 0.48 8.20
C GLY A 77 -8.66 0.65 6.82
N TRP A 78 -8.76 1.88 6.32
CA TRP A 78 -9.28 2.17 4.99
C TRP A 78 -8.29 1.74 3.90
N ALA A 79 -7.00 2.06 4.03
CA ALA A 79 -5.96 1.67 3.09
C ALA A 79 -5.82 0.15 2.97
N VAL A 80 -5.97 -0.60 4.08
CA VAL A 80 -6.04 -2.07 4.06
C VAL A 80 -7.27 -2.60 3.31
N ARG A 81 -8.42 -1.93 3.40
CA ARG A 81 -9.64 -2.34 2.68
C ARG A 81 -9.53 -2.00 1.20
N GLU A 82 -9.06 -0.80 0.89
CA GLU A 82 -8.93 -0.29 -0.47
C GLU A 82 -7.90 -1.08 -1.26
N SER A 83 -6.75 -1.41 -0.67
CA SER A 83 -5.73 -2.22 -1.34
C SER A 83 -6.28 -3.56 -1.82
N LYS A 84 -7.14 -4.22 -1.04
CA LYS A 84 -7.81 -5.48 -1.42
C LYS A 84 -8.80 -5.29 -2.58
N VAL A 85 -9.58 -4.21 -2.56
CA VAL A 85 -10.51 -3.88 -3.64
C VAL A 85 -9.75 -3.61 -4.94
N ARG A 86 -8.69 -2.80 -4.88
CA ARG A 86 -7.83 -2.47 -6.02
C ARG A 86 -7.08 -3.67 -6.57
N MET A 87 -6.56 -4.54 -5.71
CA MET A 87 -5.93 -5.79 -6.12
C MET A 87 -6.84 -6.61 -7.04
N LYS A 88 -8.11 -6.75 -6.66
CA LYS A 88 -9.11 -7.47 -7.45
C LYS A 88 -9.45 -6.75 -8.76
N ALA A 89 -9.57 -5.42 -8.72
CA ALA A 89 -9.95 -4.62 -9.88
C ALA A 89 -8.84 -4.55 -10.94
N ILE A 90 -7.59 -4.39 -10.51
CA ILE A 90 -6.42 -4.17 -11.37
C ILE A 90 -5.85 -5.50 -11.87
N LEU A 91 -5.77 -6.52 -11.01
CA LEU A 91 -5.03 -7.76 -11.29
C LEU A 91 -5.94 -9.00 -11.44
N GLY A 92 -7.26 -8.84 -11.23
CA GLY A 92 -8.27 -9.85 -11.52
C GLY A 92 -8.36 -11.01 -10.52
N LYS A 93 -9.15 -12.05 -10.87
CA LYS A 93 -9.51 -13.19 -9.99
C LYS A 93 -8.33 -14.05 -9.49
N LYS A 94 -7.13 -13.85 -10.02
CA LYS A 94 -5.92 -14.57 -9.60
C LYS A 94 -5.60 -14.35 -8.10
N TYR A 95 -6.11 -13.26 -7.52
CA TYR A 95 -5.89 -12.87 -6.13
C TYR A 95 -7.14 -12.95 -5.23
N ASP A 96 -8.19 -13.68 -5.64
CA ASP A 96 -9.48 -13.82 -4.91
C ASP A 96 -9.37 -14.48 -3.52
N PHE A 97 -8.19 -14.97 -3.10
CA PHE A 97 -7.97 -15.62 -1.81
C PHE A 97 -7.94 -14.66 -0.61
N TYR A 98 -7.83 -13.35 -0.82
CA TYR A 98 -8.01 -12.34 0.23
C TYR A 98 -9.51 -12.13 0.49
N LYS A 99 -10.17 -13.13 1.08
CA LYS A 99 -11.53 -12.98 1.58
C LYS A 99 -11.54 -11.98 2.73
N VAL A 100 -12.38 -10.96 2.56
CA VAL A 100 -12.81 -10.07 3.64
C VAL A 100 -13.61 -10.93 4.62
N ASN A 101 -13.07 -11.14 5.82
CA ASN A 101 -13.91 -11.44 6.99
C ASN A 101 -14.49 -10.13 7.51
#